data_AF-A0A2V8SCW5-F1
#
_entry.id   AF-A0A2V8SCW5-F1
#
_cell.length_a   1.000
_cell.length_b   1.000
_cell.length_c   1.000
_cell.angle_alpha   90.00
_cell.angle_beta   90.00
_cell.angle_gamma   90.00
#
_symmetry.space_group_name_H-M   'P 1'
#
loop_
_entity.id
_entity.type
_entity.pdbx_description
1 polymer ?
#
loop_
_entity_poly.entity_id
_entity_poly.type
_entity_poly.pdbx_seq_one_letter_code
_entity_poly.pdbx_strand_id
1 'polypeptide(L)'
;FREINQRHGELVGDILLREVAILLKNKIRDIDQAARLAGEEFGLILPETERMGAFLVAERIRKEVERHFLRRDIDGRPISMTMTLGLAKYPEDAAVADRLVQRAEEAMHQAKARGGNSVGVYYRERRNFIRFDVASRPVQIRVTPAGEQEADPSGAAPEPRNISKSGLLFESERPYAIGEELVIICQDGRDAARVTLRARVVRIEELEGQAGRYEVGAAFLLEWEHQEAQVTEFLRRGGLAAAG
;
A
#
# COMPACT_ATOMS: atom_id res chain seq x y z
N PHE A 1 -3.78 -9.61 -22.65
CA PHE A 1 -3.44 -9.34 -24.06
C PHE A 1 -3.77 -10.53 -24.98
N ARG A 2 -3.50 -11.78 -24.57
CA ARG A 2 -3.86 -13.01 -25.32
C ARG A 2 -5.25 -13.02 -25.98
N GLU A 3 -6.29 -12.57 -25.28
CA GLU A 3 -7.66 -12.48 -25.82
C GLU A 3 -7.75 -11.58 -27.06
N ILE A 4 -6.99 -10.48 -27.10
CA ILE A 4 -6.91 -9.58 -28.25
C ILE A 4 -6.29 -10.31 -29.45
N ASN A 5 -5.19 -11.02 -29.24
CA ASN A 5 -4.56 -11.82 -30.31
C ASN A 5 -5.51 -12.90 -30.82
N GLN A 6 -6.25 -13.58 -29.93
CA GLN A 6 -7.24 -14.58 -30.32
C GLN A 6 -8.40 -13.99 -31.13
N ARG A 7 -8.82 -12.76 -30.80
CA ARG A 7 -9.98 -12.10 -31.42
C ARG A 7 -9.67 -11.35 -32.71
N HIS A 8 -8.47 -10.80 -32.82
CA HIS A 8 -8.07 -9.89 -33.91
C HIS A 8 -6.82 -10.34 -34.67
N GLY A 9 -6.15 -11.41 -34.23
CA GLY A 9 -4.92 -11.92 -34.84
C GLY A 9 -3.65 -11.28 -34.29
N GLU A 10 -2.53 -11.99 -34.44
CA GLU A 10 -1.22 -11.58 -33.90
C GLU A 10 -0.70 -10.29 -34.53
N LEU A 11 -0.94 -10.08 -35.84
CA LEU A 11 -0.53 -8.85 -36.53
C LEU A 11 -1.17 -7.60 -35.92
N VAL A 12 -2.44 -7.69 -35.52
CA VAL A 12 -3.13 -6.62 -34.80
C VAL A 12 -2.51 -6.42 -33.43
N GLY A 13 -2.23 -7.51 -32.71
CA GLY A 13 -1.49 -7.45 -31.45
C GLY A 13 -0.19 -6.66 -31.58
N ASP A 14 0.63 -6.96 -32.59
CA ASP A 14 1.91 -6.29 -32.83
C ASP A 14 1.76 -4.79 -33.12
N ILE A 15 0.68 -4.39 -33.79
CA ILE A 15 0.37 -2.97 -34.01
C ILE A 15 0.02 -2.31 -32.67
N LEU A 16 -0.82 -2.93 -31.86
CA LEU A 16 -1.23 -2.37 -30.58
C LEU A 16 -0.06 -2.27 -29.58
N LEU A 17 0.86 -3.24 -29.57
CA LEU A 17 2.08 -3.17 -28.74
C LEU A 17 3.02 -2.05 -29.19
N ARG A 18 3.09 -1.76 -30.51
CA ARG A 18 3.82 -0.60 -31.03
C ARG A 18 3.18 0.71 -30.55
N GLU A 19 1.85 0.80 -30.55
CA GLU A 19 1.14 1.96 -30.00
C GLU A 19 1.42 2.14 -28.50
N VAL A 20 1.39 1.07 -27.71
CA VAL A 20 1.77 1.11 -26.28
C VAL A 20 3.20 1.63 -26.12
N ALA A 21 4.16 1.13 -26.89
CA ALA A 21 5.55 1.59 -26.81
C ALA A 21 5.69 3.10 -27.09
N ILE A 22 4.95 3.63 -28.06
CA ILE A 22 4.91 5.07 -28.36
C ILE A 22 4.29 5.84 -27.19
N LEU A 23 3.19 5.36 -26.62
CA LEU A 23 2.56 5.97 -25.45
C LEU A 23 3.52 6.01 -24.25
N LEU A 24 4.24 4.92 -23.97
CA LEU A 24 5.22 4.87 -22.89
C LEU A 24 6.32 5.92 -23.10
N LYS A 25 6.92 5.93 -24.31
CA LYS A 25 7.99 6.87 -24.66
C LYS A 25 7.56 8.33 -24.50
N ASN A 26 6.34 8.67 -24.89
CA ASN A 26 5.80 10.03 -24.79
C ASN A 26 5.42 10.45 -23.35
N LYS A 27 5.45 9.53 -22.39
CA LYS A 27 5.04 9.76 -21.00
C LYS A 27 6.18 9.67 -19.99
N ILE A 28 7.41 9.48 -20.46
CA ILE A 28 8.60 9.51 -19.62
C ILE A 28 9.51 10.67 -20.03
N ARG A 29 10.46 11.04 -19.17
CA ARG A 29 11.47 12.08 -19.46
C ARG A 29 12.61 11.50 -20.30
N ASP A 30 13.41 12.37 -20.91
CA ASP A 30 14.56 11.93 -21.73
C ASP A 30 15.60 11.12 -20.94
N ILE A 31 15.71 11.35 -19.63
CA ILE A 31 16.62 10.59 -18.74
C ILE A 31 16.05 9.23 -18.33
N ASP A 32 14.73 9.07 -18.41
CA ASP A 32 14.05 7.84 -18.06
C ASP A 32 14.24 6.82 -19.19
N GLN A 33 14.23 5.53 -18.86
CA GLN A 33 14.39 4.47 -19.84
C GLN A 33 13.13 3.60 -19.89
N ALA A 34 12.70 3.24 -21.09
CA ALA A 34 11.66 2.25 -21.33
C ALA A 34 12.18 1.13 -22.23
N ALA A 35 11.87 -0.11 -21.89
CA ALA A 35 12.25 -1.29 -22.65
C ALA A 35 11.07 -2.27 -22.75
N ARG A 36 11.00 -3.02 -23.84
CA ARG A 36 10.15 -4.21 -23.95
C ARG A 36 10.96 -5.40 -23.43
N LEU A 37 10.47 -6.07 -22.40
CA LEU A 37 11.18 -7.17 -21.74
C LEU A 37 10.93 -8.49 -22.49
N ALA A 38 9.66 -8.87 -22.61
CA ALA A 38 9.23 -10.06 -23.34
C ALA A 38 7.74 -9.93 -23.71
N GLY A 39 7.30 -10.47 -24.85
CA GLY A 39 5.87 -10.54 -25.19
C GLY A 39 5.13 -9.19 -25.04
N GLU A 40 4.19 -9.12 -24.11
CA GLU A 40 3.39 -7.92 -23.77
C GLU A 40 3.93 -7.11 -22.58
N GLU A 41 5.14 -7.42 -22.09
CA GLU A 41 5.73 -6.86 -20.88
C GLU A 41 6.73 -5.74 -21.20
N PHE A 42 6.60 -4.65 -20.44
CA PHE A 42 7.43 -3.46 -20.55
C PHE A 42 8.03 -3.12 -19.19
N GLY A 43 9.29 -2.66 -19.19
CA GLY A 43 10.00 -2.16 -18.02
C GLY A 43 10.30 -0.67 -18.18
N LEU A 44 10.22 0.06 -17.06
CA LEU A 44 10.58 1.48 -16.97
C LEU A 44 11.61 1.67 -15.86
N ILE A 45 12.68 2.39 -16.14
CA ILE A 45 13.67 2.85 -15.15
C ILE A 45 13.56 4.36 -15.06
N LEU A 46 13.32 4.86 -13.85
CA LEU A 46 13.12 6.28 -13.57
C LEU A 46 14.24 6.77 -12.63
N PRO A 47 15.39 7.24 -13.17
CA PRO A 47 16.47 7.77 -12.35
C PRO A 47 16.01 8.96 -11.50
N GLU A 48 16.64 9.15 -10.35
CA GLU A 48 16.41 10.31 -9.47
C GLU A 48 14.92 10.54 -9.14
N THR A 49 14.18 9.44 -9.01
CA THR A 49 12.72 9.49 -8.83
C THR A 49 12.32 8.82 -7.54
N GLU A 50 11.71 9.62 -6.68
CA GLU A 50 11.08 9.13 -5.46
C GLU A 50 9.84 8.29 -5.76
N ARG A 51 9.50 7.38 -4.85
CA ARG A 51 8.39 6.42 -5.00
C ARG A 51 7.08 7.08 -5.44
N MET A 52 6.75 8.22 -4.85
CA MET A 52 5.53 8.98 -5.20
C MET A 52 5.60 9.52 -6.62
N GLY A 53 6.72 10.12 -7.03
CA GLY A 53 6.91 10.59 -8.40
C GLY A 53 6.77 9.45 -9.40
N ALA A 54 7.35 8.29 -9.10
CA ALA A 54 7.27 7.11 -9.94
C ALA A 54 5.85 6.54 -10.02
N PHE A 55 5.10 6.55 -8.90
CA PHE A 55 3.68 6.20 -8.88
C PHE A 55 2.84 7.14 -9.75
N LEU A 56 3.07 8.46 -9.68
CA LEU A 56 2.36 9.44 -10.51
C LEU A 56 2.65 9.23 -12.01
N VAL A 57 3.89 8.93 -12.38
CA VAL A 57 4.26 8.57 -13.76
C VAL A 57 3.53 7.30 -14.20
N ALA A 58 3.53 6.26 -13.38
CA ALA A 58 2.85 5.00 -13.66
C ALA A 58 1.33 5.17 -13.82
N GLU A 59 0.67 5.92 -12.92
CA GLU A 59 -0.78 6.21 -13.02
C GLU A 59 -1.10 7.06 -14.25
N ARG A 60 -0.26 8.04 -14.59
CA ARG A 60 -0.42 8.83 -15.81
C ARG A 60 -0.36 7.94 -17.06
N ILE A 61 0.62 7.06 -17.12
CA ILE A 61 0.77 6.09 -18.20
C ILE A 61 -0.45 5.16 -18.27
N ARG A 62 -0.87 4.60 -17.13
CA ARG A 62 -2.02 3.70 -17.04
C ARG A 62 -3.29 4.34 -17.60
N LYS A 63 -3.61 5.56 -17.14
CA LYS A 63 -4.78 6.34 -17.60
C LYS A 63 -4.69 6.70 -19.08
N GLU A 64 -3.49 6.96 -19.60
CA GLU A 64 -3.29 7.23 -21.02
C GLU A 64 -3.61 5.99 -21.87
N VAL A 65 -3.06 4.83 -21.51
CA VAL A 65 -3.30 3.56 -22.22
C VAL A 65 -4.79 3.22 -22.18
N GLU A 66 -5.41 3.27 -20.99
CA GLU A 66 -6.83 3.05 -20.82
C GLU A 66 -7.65 3.98 -21.73
N ARG A 67 -7.40 5.28 -21.68
CA ARG A 67 -8.14 6.25 -22.50
C ARG A 67 -7.93 6.05 -24.01
N HIS A 68 -6.70 5.74 -24.43
CA HIS A 68 -6.35 5.55 -25.84
C HIS A 68 -7.11 4.38 -26.45
N PHE A 69 -7.30 3.29 -25.71
CA PHE A 69 -8.00 2.11 -26.19
C PHE A 69 -9.50 2.05 -25.86
N LEU A 70 -9.98 2.80 -24.85
CA LEU A 70 -11.38 2.74 -24.38
C LEU A 70 -12.45 2.86 -25.48
N ARG A 71 -12.18 3.63 -26.55
CA ARG A 71 -13.11 3.85 -27.67
C ARG A 71 -12.59 3.33 -29.00
N ARG A 72 -11.54 2.50 -28.99
CA ARG A 72 -11.00 1.90 -30.21
C ARG A 72 -11.80 0.66 -30.58
N ASP A 73 -12.02 0.48 -31.88
CA ASP A 73 -12.49 -0.77 -32.45
C ASP A 73 -11.69 -1.11 -33.71
N ILE A 74 -11.72 -2.39 -34.07
CA ILE A 74 -11.23 -2.91 -35.36
C ILE A 74 -12.38 -3.72 -35.96
N ASP A 75 -12.82 -3.31 -37.14
CA ASP A 75 -13.96 -3.90 -37.84
C ASP A 75 -15.23 -3.98 -36.96
N GLY A 76 -15.50 -2.90 -36.20
CA GLY A 76 -16.66 -2.81 -35.31
C GLY A 76 -16.54 -3.66 -34.04
N ARG A 77 -15.38 -4.26 -33.77
CA ARG A 77 -15.10 -5.03 -32.54
C ARG A 77 -14.26 -4.18 -31.58
N PRO A 78 -14.76 -3.88 -30.37
CA PRO A 78 -14.05 -3.00 -29.44
C PRO A 78 -12.74 -3.62 -28.95
N ILE A 79 -11.72 -2.77 -28.79
CA ILE A 79 -10.45 -3.11 -28.16
C ILE A 79 -10.52 -2.66 -26.70
N SER A 80 -10.72 -3.59 -25.78
CA SER A 80 -10.61 -3.30 -24.35
C SER A 80 -9.21 -3.63 -23.86
N MET A 81 -8.30 -2.65 -23.94
CA MET A 81 -6.93 -2.79 -23.46
C MET A 81 -6.64 -1.80 -22.34
N THR A 82 -6.16 -2.33 -21.23
CA THR A 82 -5.65 -1.57 -20.10
C THR A 82 -4.26 -2.09 -19.74
N MET A 83 -3.59 -1.41 -18.80
CA MET A 83 -2.29 -1.86 -18.30
C MET A 83 -2.31 -1.95 -16.79
N THR A 84 -1.57 -2.90 -16.24
CA THR A 84 -1.30 -3.00 -14.81
C THR A 84 0.19 -2.87 -14.61
N LEU A 85 0.61 -1.98 -13.72
CA LEU A 85 2.02 -1.71 -13.47
C LEU A 85 2.38 -2.12 -12.05
N GLY A 86 3.64 -2.50 -11.87
CA GLY A 86 4.23 -2.73 -10.56
C GLY A 86 5.45 -1.86 -10.37
N LEU A 87 5.66 -1.35 -9.16
CA LEU A 87 6.72 -0.41 -8.84
C LEU A 87 7.60 -0.93 -7.70
N ALA A 88 8.91 -0.84 -7.84
CA ALA A 88 9.88 -0.97 -6.75
C ALA A 88 10.90 0.18 -6.80
N LYS A 89 11.43 0.56 -5.64
CA LYS A 89 12.41 1.65 -5.48
C LYS A 89 13.79 1.10 -5.12
N TYR A 90 14.81 1.56 -5.84
CA TYR A 90 16.21 1.35 -5.47
C TYR A 90 16.70 2.50 -4.56
N PRO A 91 17.50 2.21 -3.51
CA PRO A 91 17.90 0.88 -3.05
C PRO A 91 16.93 0.27 -2.01
N GLU A 92 15.86 0.97 -1.64
CA GLU A 92 15.03 0.62 -0.48
C GLU A 92 14.40 -0.77 -0.58
N ASP A 93 13.81 -1.10 -1.73
CA ASP A 93 13.12 -2.37 -1.97
C ASP A 93 14.08 -3.50 -2.36
N ALA A 94 15.17 -3.13 -3.05
CA ALA A 94 16.28 -4.02 -3.38
C ALA A 94 17.51 -3.22 -3.83
N ALA A 95 18.70 -3.67 -3.41
CA ALA A 95 19.98 -3.09 -3.83
C ALA A 95 20.60 -3.80 -5.05
N VAL A 96 19.95 -4.84 -5.59
CA VAL A 96 20.40 -5.63 -6.74
C VAL A 96 19.35 -5.57 -7.84
N ALA A 97 19.78 -5.35 -9.09
CA ALA A 97 18.91 -5.13 -10.24
C ALA A 97 17.84 -6.23 -10.41
N ASP A 98 18.26 -7.51 -10.44
CA ASP A 98 17.34 -8.64 -10.61
C ASP A 98 16.29 -8.70 -9.50
N ARG A 99 16.69 -8.40 -8.26
CA ARG A 99 15.77 -8.34 -7.12
C ARG A 99 14.80 -7.17 -7.23
N LEU A 100 15.25 -6.03 -7.73
CA LEU A 100 14.40 -4.86 -7.93
C LEU A 100 13.31 -5.13 -8.98
N VAL A 101 13.68 -5.77 -10.10
CA VAL A 101 12.73 -6.21 -11.13
C VAL A 101 11.72 -7.19 -10.53
N GLN A 102 12.19 -8.21 -9.81
CA GLN A 102 11.34 -9.17 -9.12
C GLN A 102 10.33 -8.49 -8.17
N ARG A 103 10.75 -7.44 -7.44
CA ARG A 103 9.86 -6.69 -6.54
C ARG A 103 8.79 -5.92 -7.29
N ALA A 104 9.14 -5.28 -8.40
CA ALA A 104 8.17 -4.62 -9.26
C ALA A 104 7.16 -5.63 -9.83
N GLU A 105 7.61 -6.80 -10.29
CA GLU A 105 6.74 -7.87 -10.77
C GLU A 105 5.79 -8.39 -9.69
N GLU A 106 6.28 -8.63 -8.47
CA GLU A 106 5.46 -9.03 -7.32
C GLU A 106 4.32 -8.02 -7.07
N ALA A 107 4.62 -6.72 -7.14
CA ALA A 107 3.61 -5.67 -6.97
C ALA A 107 2.59 -5.65 -8.12
N MET A 108 3.06 -5.83 -9.36
CA MET A 108 2.20 -5.92 -10.54
C MET A 108 1.26 -7.13 -10.43
N HIS A 109 1.77 -8.30 -10.01
CA HIS A 109 0.97 -9.51 -9.84
C HIS A 109 -0.13 -9.31 -8.79
N GLN A 110 0.19 -8.65 -7.67
CA GLN A 110 -0.81 -8.32 -6.66
C GLN A 110 -1.88 -7.36 -7.17
N ALA A 111 -1.52 -6.39 -8.01
CA ALA A 111 -2.47 -5.49 -8.66
C ALA A 111 -3.36 -6.23 -9.68
N LYS A 112 -2.79 -7.14 -10.48
CA LYS A 112 -3.55 -8.03 -11.39
C LYS A 112 -4.55 -8.89 -10.62
N ALA A 113 -4.15 -9.46 -9.48
CA ALA A 113 -5.02 -10.25 -8.62
C ALA A 113 -6.21 -9.47 -8.02
N ARG A 114 -6.14 -8.12 -7.99
CA ARG A 114 -7.21 -7.23 -7.51
C ARG A 114 -8.12 -6.69 -8.61
N GLY A 115 -8.04 -7.24 -9.83
CA GLY A 115 -8.83 -6.81 -10.98
C GLY A 115 -8.04 -6.07 -12.06
N GLY A 116 -6.73 -5.90 -11.89
CA GLY A 116 -5.88 -5.25 -12.89
C GLY A 116 -6.15 -3.75 -13.00
N ASN A 117 -5.88 -3.18 -14.18
CA ASN A 117 -6.01 -1.76 -14.50
C ASN A 117 -5.64 -0.82 -13.33
N SER A 118 -4.50 -1.05 -12.69
CA SER A 118 -4.05 -0.35 -11.50
C SER A 118 -2.52 -0.35 -11.39
N VAL A 119 -1.98 0.45 -10.46
CA VAL A 119 -0.56 0.48 -10.12
C VAL A 119 -0.36 -0.19 -8.76
N GLY A 120 0.38 -1.29 -8.73
CA GLY A 120 0.84 -1.93 -7.51
C GLY A 120 2.17 -1.31 -7.06
N VAL A 121 2.27 -0.91 -5.80
CA VAL A 121 3.52 -0.43 -5.23
C VAL A 121 4.08 -1.52 -4.33
N TYR A 122 5.30 -1.97 -4.62
CA TYR A 122 6.03 -2.86 -3.76
C TYR A 122 6.42 -2.12 -2.49
N TYR A 123 6.27 -2.78 -1.36
CA TYR A 123 6.85 -2.35 -0.10
C TYR A 123 7.63 -3.53 0.42
N ARG A 124 8.89 -3.30 0.80
CA ARG A 124 9.82 -4.34 1.27
C ARG A 124 9.30 -5.21 2.41
N GLU A 125 8.26 -4.81 3.10
CA GLU A 125 7.39 -5.76 3.78
C GLU A 125 5.95 -5.26 3.87
N ARG A 126 4.99 -6.11 3.47
CA ARG A 126 3.61 -6.10 3.99
C ARG A 126 3.51 -6.67 5.43
N ARG A 127 4.65 -6.99 6.06
CA ARG A 127 4.80 -7.56 7.41
C ARG A 127 5.71 -6.76 8.39
N ASN A 128 6.45 -5.75 7.94
CA ASN A 128 7.29 -4.88 8.77
C ASN A 128 7.04 -3.41 8.38
N PHE A 129 5.91 -2.87 8.82
CA PHE A 129 6.04 -1.51 9.30
C PHE A 129 6.94 -1.60 10.53
N ILE A 130 7.98 -0.76 10.62
CA ILE A 130 8.88 -0.73 11.79
C ILE A 130 7.98 -0.80 13.03
N ARG A 131 8.04 -1.94 13.72
CA ARG A 131 7.28 -2.14 14.95
C ARG A 131 8.12 -1.48 16.00
N PHE A 132 7.51 -0.48 16.59
CA PHE A 132 8.10 0.21 17.68
C PHE A 132 7.60 -0.50 18.92
N ASP A 133 8.52 -1.22 19.58
CA ASP A 133 8.22 -1.90 20.83
C ASP A 133 7.80 -0.84 21.85
N VAL A 134 6.51 -0.88 22.19
CA VAL A 134 5.90 0.06 23.11
C VAL A 134 6.28 -0.26 24.54
N ALA A 135 6.86 -1.44 24.85
CA ALA A 135 7.42 -1.71 26.17
C ALA A 135 8.61 -0.77 26.48
N SER A 136 9.31 -0.26 25.46
CA SER A 136 10.46 0.65 25.63
C SER A 136 10.09 2.14 25.77
N ARG A 137 8.81 2.53 25.52
CA ARG A 137 8.30 3.90 25.65
C ARG A 137 6.86 3.92 26.16
N PRO A 138 6.49 4.80 27.10
CA PRO A 138 5.14 4.87 27.65
C PRO A 138 4.13 5.48 26.65
N VAL A 139 3.90 4.89 25.47
CA VAL A 139 2.80 5.32 24.61
C VAL A 139 1.52 4.85 25.25
N GLN A 140 0.63 5.79 25.55
CA GLN A 140 -0.71 5.50 26.02
C GLN A 140 -1.65 5.49 24.83
N ILE A 141 -2.56 4.52 24.80
CA ILE A 141 -3.62 4.46 23.80
C ILE A 141 -4.98 4.62 24.46
N ARG A 142 -5.88 5.30 23.76
CA ARG A 142 -7.32 5.24 24.02
C ARG A 142 -7.99 4.71 22.77
N VAL A 143 -8.88 3.74 22.93
CA VAL A 143 -9.58 3.08 21.82
C VAL A 143 -11.07 3.22 22.04
N THR A 144 -11.73 3.92 21.12
CA THR A 144 -13.18 4.16 21.14
C THR A 144 -13.78 3.64 19.85
N PRO A 145 -14.78 2.74 19.87
CA PRO A 145 -15.49 2.36 18.65
C PRO A 145 -16.14 3.56 17.95
N ALA A 146 -16.18 3.50 16.63
CA ALA A 146 -16.78 4.56 15.83
C ALA A 146 -18.28 4.67 16.15
N GLY A 147 -18.69 5.83 16.68
CA GLY A 147 -20.09 6.11 17.05
C GLY A 147 -20.37 6.03 18.55
N GLU A 148 -19.42 5.57 19.36
CA GLU A 148 -19.48 5.66 20.82
C GLU A 148 -18.81 6.96 21.30
N GLN A 149 -19.29 7.53 22.42
CA GLN A 149 -18.57 8.62 23.10
C GLN A 149 -17.31 8.05 23.77
N GLU A 150 -16.28 8.88 23.95
CA GLU A 150 -15.08 8.47 24.70
C GLU A 150 -15.48 7.82 26.02
N ALA A 151 -15.03 6.58 26.23
CA ALA A 151 -15.33 5.82 27.44
C ALA A 151 -14.75 6.52 28.67
N ASP A 152 -15.38 6.27 29.82
CA ASP A 152 -14.96 6.77 31.14
C ASP A 152 -13.46 6.46 31.39
N PRO A 153 -12.62 7.46 31.72
CA PRO A 153 -11.20 7.28 32.00
C PRO A 153 -10.88 6.35 33.18
N SER A 154 -11.89 5.86 33.92
CA SER A 154 -11.74 4.93 35.05
C SER A 154 -11.59 3.45 34.64
N GLY A 155 -11.89 3.08 33.39
CA GLY A 155 -11.74 1.72 32.88
C GLY A 155 -10.28 1.31 32.64
N ALA A 156 -10.00 0.01 32.65
CA ALA A 156 -8.68 -0.51 32.29
C ALA A 156 -8.33 -0.09 30.85
N ALA A 157 -7.33 0.77 30.70
CA ALA A 157 -6.90 1.27 29.41
C ALA A 157 -6.31 0.12 28.58
N PRO A 158 -6.61 0.03 27.27
CA PRO A 158 -5.99 -0.95 26.40
C PRO A 158 -4.46 -0.81 26.40
N GLU A 159 -3.74 -1.93 26.45
CA GLU A 159 -2.28 -1.93 26.52
C GLU A 159 -1.67 -2.11 25.12
N PRO A 160 -0.94 -1.12 24.59
CA PRO A 160 -0.30 -1.28 23.28
C PRO A 160 0.85 -2.28 23.37
N ARG A 161 0.87 -3.25 22.46
CA ARG A 161 1.98 -4.21 22.31
C ARG A 161 2.95 -3.74 21.23
N ASN A 162 2.44 -3.32 20.08
CA ASN A 162 3.26 -2.85 18.97
C ASN A 162 2.49 -1.81 18.14
N ILE A 163 3.15 -0.70 17.80
CA ILE A 163 2.61 0.29 16.87
C ILE A 163 3.49 0.41 15.63
N SER A 164 2.84 0.71 14.51
CA SER A 164 3.50 0.85 13.23
C SER A 164 2.76 1.88 12.37
N LYS A 165 3.24 2.25 11.18
CA LYS A 165 2.54 3.25 10.37
C LYS A 165 1.19 2.80 9.80
N SER A 166 0.87 1.50 9.82
CA SER A 166 -0.39 0.99 9.23
C SER A 166 -1.34 0.36 10.24
N GLY A 167 -0.96 0.29 11.51
CA GLY A 167 -1.75 -0.48 12.45
C GLY A 167 -1.12 -0.57 13.83
N LEU A 168 -1.96 -1.05 14.74
CA LEU A 168 -1.69 -1.20 16.16
C LEU A 168 -2.07 -2.60 16.58
N LEU A 169 -1.20 -3.20 17.40
CA LEU A 169 -1.49 -4.39 18.18
C LEU A 169 -1.62 -3.96 19.64
N PHE A 170 -2.72 -4.33 20.29
CA PHE A 170 -2.97 -4.00 21.68
C PHE A 170 -3.76 -5.10 22.39
N GLU A 171 -3.65 -5.13 23.71
CA GLU A 171 -4.47 -5.98 24.57
C GLU A 171 -5.67 -5.21 25.11
N SER A 172 -6.80 -5.91 25.24
CA SER A 172 -8.03 -5.34 25.79
C SER A 172 -8.83 -6.39 26.56
N GLU A 173 -9.57 -5.93 27.56
CA GLU A 173 -10.61 -6.72 28.26
C GLU A 173 -11.97 -6.63 27.54
N ARG A 174 -12.09 -5.76 26.53
CA ARG A 174 -13.27 -5.67 25.66
C ARG A 174 -13.10 -6.61 24.46
N PRO A 175 -14.09 -7.48 24.16
CA PRO A 175 -14.13 -8.18 22.89
C PRO A 175 -14.60 -7.24 21.78
N TYR A 176 -13.75 -7.01 20.79
CA TYR A 176 -14.10 -6.28 19.57
C TYR A 176 -14.54 -7.24 18.45
N ALA A 177 -15.39 -6.77 17.54
CA ALA A 177 -15.77 -7.52 16.35
C ALA A 177 -14.78 -7.30 15.20
N ILE A 178 -14.47 -8.36 14.44
CA ILE A 178 -13.71 -8.20 13.19
C ILE A 178 -14.52 -7.29 12.25
N GLY A 179 -13.86 -6.28 11.68
CA GLY A 179 -14.49 -5.26 10.85
C GLY A 179 -15.01 -4.04 11.60
N GLU A 180 -15.05 -4.08 12.94
CA GLU A 180 -15.44 -2.92 13.77
C GLU A 180 -14.47 -1.76 13.53
N GLU A 181 -15.02 -0.56 13.35
CA GLU A 181 -14.22 0.65 13.17
C GLU A 181 -13.93 1.31 14.51
N LEU A 182 -12.70 1.77 14.68
CA LEU A 182 -12.17 2.33 15.92
C LEU A 182 -11.61 3.73 15.66
N VAL A 183 -11.71 4.59 16.65
CA VAL A 183 -10.94 5.81 16.81
C VAL A 183 -9.90 5.56 17.90
N ILE A 184 -8.63 5.66 17.54
CA ILE A 184 -7.49 5.38 18.39
C ILE A 184 -6.71 6.67 18.61
N ILE A 185 -6.56 7.09 19.86
CA ILE A 185 -5.70 8.20 20.23
C ILE A 185 -4.42 7.61 20.80
N CYS A 186 -3.29 7.85 20.13
CA CYS A 186 -1.97 7.51 20.64
C CYS A 186 -1.32 8.77 21.22
N GLN A 187 -0.87 8.69 22.47
CA GLN A 187 -0.18 9.78 23.16
C GLN A 187 1.22 9.31 23.59
N ASP A 188 2.25 10.09 23.27
CA ASP A 188 3.60 9.83 23.77
C ASP A 188 3.64 10.14 25.27
N GLY A 189 4.07 9.22 26.14
CA GLY A 189 4.15 9.50 27.57
C GLY A 189 5.33 10.38 27.98
N ARG A 190 6.21 10.77 27.04
CA ARG A 190 7.33 11.69 27.29
C ARG A 190 7.01 13.15 26.98
N ASP A 191 5.97 13.45 26.19
CA ASP A 191 5.57 14.81 25.82
C ASP A 191 4.06 14.88 25.49
N ALA A 192 3.47 16.06 25.32
CA ALA A 192 2.05 16.23 24.98
C ALA A 192 1.68 15.85 23.52
N ALA A 193 2.58 15.23 22.78
CA ALA A 193 2.35 14.82 21.40
C ALA A 193 1.29 13.71 21.33
N ARG A 194 0.28 13.92 20.48
CA ARG A 194 -0.80 12.95 20.24
C ARG A 194 -1.14 12.85 18.76
N VAL A 195 -1.58 11.66 18.35
CA VAL A 195 -2.14 11.42 17.02
C VAL A 195 -3.45 10.65 17.15
N THR A 196 -4.47 11.06 16.39
CA THR A 196 -5.79 10.40 16.36
C THR A 196 -5.94 9.68 15.03
N LEU A 197 -6.28 8.40 15.09
CA LEU A 197 -6.29 7.48 13.95
C LEU A 197 -7.62 6.75 13.88
N ARG A 198 -8.19 6.68 12.68
CA ARG A 198 -9.24 5.70 12.41
C ARG A 198 -8.60 4.36 12.11
N ALA A 199 -9.21 3.29 12.58
CA ALA A 199 -8.74 1.93 12.34
C ALA A 199 -9.92 0.98 12.15
N ARG A 200 -9.62 -0.22 11.64
CA ARG A 200 -10.56 -1.33 11.55
C ARG A 200 -9.94 -2.55 12.20
N VAL A 201 -10.72 -3.27 13.01
CA VAL A 201 -10.29 -4.55 13.58
C VAL A 201 -10.14 -5.56 12.46
N VAL A 202 -8.95 -6.15 12.34
CA VAL A 202 -8.63 -7.16 11.31
C VAL A 202 -8.38 -8.55 11.91
N ARG A 203 -8.03 -8.62 13.19
CA ARG A 203 -7.99 -9.87 13.96
C ARG A 203 -8.27 -9.62 15.43
N ILE A 204 -8.78 -10.65 16.10
CA ILE A 204 -8.91 -10.73 17.55
C ILE A 204 -8.65 -12.17 17.98
N GLU A 205 -7.83 -12.35 19.01
CA GLU A 205 -7.47 -13.65 19.59
C GLU A 205 -7.58 -13.55 21.11
N GLU A 206 -8.22 -14.53 21.75
CA GLU A 206 -8.23 -14.60 23.23
C GLU A 206 -6.88 -15.15 23.71
N LEU A 207 -6.28 -14.52 24.73
CA LEU A 207 -4.97 -14.90 25.22
C LEU A 207 -5.02 -16.24 25.96
N GLU A 208 -4.11 -17.15 25.62
CA GLU A 208 -4.03 -18.46 26.27
C GLU A 208 -3.84 -18.33 27.79
N GLY A 209 -4.76 -18.92 28.55
CA GLY A 209 -4.73 -18.90 30.02
C GLY A 209 -5.22 -17.61 30.67
N GLN A 210 -5.71 -16.61 29.92
CA GLN A 210 -6.27 -15.36 30.44
C GLN A 210 -7.68 -15.10 29.88
N ALA A 211 -8.68 -15.78 30.46
CA ALA A 211 -10.07 -15.64 30.03
C ALA A 211 -10.55 -14.18 30.11
N GLY A 212 -11.18 -13.70 29.04
CA GLY A 212 -11.67 -12.31 28.95
C GLY A 212 -10.60 -11.27 28.60
N ARG A 213 -9.39 -11.69 28.20
CA ARG A 213 -8.37 -10.81 27.64
C ARG A 213 -8.05 -11.17 26.19
N TYR A 214 -7.97 -10.15 25.35
CA TYR A 214 -7.85 -10.29 23.91
C TYR A 214 -6.65 -9.55 23.37
N GLU A 215 -5.91 -10.19 22.47
CA GLU A 215 -4.97 -9.53 21.56
C GLU A 215 -5.74 -9.06 20.31
N VAL A 216 -5.74 -7.75 20.06
CA VAL A 216 -6.51 -7.10 19.00
C VAL A 216 -5.57 -6.48 17.98
N GLY A 217 -5.70 -6.91 16.72
CA GLY A 217 -5.00 -6.30 15.60
C GLY A 217 -5.91 -5.32 14.88
N ALA A 218 -5.53 -4.05 14.86
CA ALA A 218 -6.24 -2.98 14.17
C ALA A 218 -5.41 -2.39 13.02
N ALA A 219 -5.99 -2.33 11.82
CA ALA A 219 -5.38 -1.70 10.65
C ALA A 219 -5.86 -0.25 10.52
N PHE A 220 -4.94 0.71 10.38
CA PHE A 220 -5.26 2.12 10.25
C PHE A 220 -5.94 2.41 8.90
N LEU A 221 -7.05 3.12 8.96
CA LEU A 221 -7.80 3.65 7.82
C LEU A 221 -7.23 5.04 7.49
N LEU A 222 -6.07 5.05 6.83
CA LEU A 222 -5.43 6.28 6.37
C LEU A 222 -6.08 6.69 5.06
N GLU A 223 -6.97 7.68 5.11
CA GLU A 223 -7.70 8.17 3.94
C GLU A 223 -6.87 9.17 3.13
N TRP A 224 -5.82 9.76 3.72
CA TRP A 224 -5.02 10.83 3.12
C TRP A 224 -3.52 10.74 3.46
N GLU A 225 -2.64 11.17 2.54
CA GLU A 225 -1.17 11.20 2.73
C GLU A 225 -0.72 11.97 3.98
N HIS A 226 -1.46 13.01 4.37
CA HIS A 226 -1.14 13.79 5.57
C HIS A 226 -1.26 12.98 6.87
N GLN A 227 -2.16 11.99 6.92
CA GLN A 227 -2.32 11.12 8.09
C GLN A 227 -1.17 10.12 8.21
N GLU A 228 -0.68 9.59 7.08
CA GLU A 228 0.51 8.73 7.07
C GLU A 228 1.76 9.50 7.54
N ALA A 229 1.89 10.76 7.11
CA ALA A 229 2.97 11.65 7.56
C ALA A 229 2.87 11.97 9.07
N GLN A 230 1.67 12.22 9.59
CA GLN A 230 1.44 12.46 11.02
C GLN A 230 1.78 11.25 11.89
N VAL A 231 1.37 10.04 11.49
CA VAL A 231 1.76 8.79 12.19
C VAL A 231 3.27 8.61 12.13
N THR A 232 3.85 8.80 10.95
CA THR A 232 5.30 8.64 10.77
C THR A 232 6.09 9.64 11.62
N GLU A 233 5.64 10.89 11.70
CA GLU A 233 6.26 11.93 12.53
C GLU A 233 6.09 11.62 14.03
N PHE A 234 4.91 11.19 14.46
CA PHE A 234 4.66 10.73 15.83
C PHE A 234 5.62 9.59 16.22
N LEU A 235 5.82 8.63 15.32
CA LEU A 235 6.72 7.50 15.54
C LEU A 235 8.21 7.91 15.46
N ARG A 236 8.58 8.86 14.60
CA ARG A 236 9.98 9.34 14.40
C ARG A 236 10.47 10.29 15.48
N ARG A 237 9.66 11.28 15.89
CA ARG A 237 9.98 12.21 17.00
C ARG A 237 10.34 11.45 18.27
N GLY A 238 9.85 10.23 18.37
CA GLY A 238 10.04 9.38 19.52
C GLY A 238 11.41 8.72 19.69
N GLY A 239 12.27 8.70 18.67
CA GLY A 239 13.53 7.94 18.75
C GLY A 239 13.32 6.47 19.09
N LEU A 240 12.19 5.89 18.66
CA LEU A 240 11.92 4.48 18.85
C LEU A 240 12.94 3.68 18.01
N ALA A 241 13.64 2.74 18.63
CA ALA A 241 14.48 1.80 17.89
C ALA A 241 13.56 0.85 17.11
N ALA A 242 13.94 0.50 15.89
CA ALA A 242 13.24 -0.55 15.17
C ALA A 242 13.35 -1.85 15.97
N ALA A 243 12.22 -2.50 16.29
CA ALA A 243 12.26 -3.87 16.77
C ALA A 243 12.87 -4.75 15.66
N GLY A 244 13.88 -5.54 16.01
CA GLY A 244 14.62 -6.43 15.10
C GLY A 244 13.79 -7.61 14.60
#